data_AF-A0A7S2V2W8-F1
#
_entry.id   AF-A0A7S2V2W8-F1
#
_cell.length_a   1.000
_cell.length_b   1.000
_cell.length_c   1.000
_cell.angle_alpha   90.00
_cell.angle_beta   90.00
_cell.angle_gamma   90.00
#
_symmetry.space_group_name_H-M   'P 1'
#
loop_
_entity.id
_entity.type
_entity.pdbx_description
1 polymer ?
#
loop_
_entity_poly.entity_id
_entity_poly.type
_entity_poly.pdbx_seq_one_letter_code
_entity_poly.pdbx_strand_id
1 'polypeptide(L)'
;MSTWRLLLFRALKDGDLDKVKNITETRPFAIHEAFTQQMQAWELEWDSLRWFEFLEATCLYIACSYSRKSIVEWLVENGVDRTVKGYCRQTAADVIGQCRRDREAELEIERILKQPVEPPRSPPAPNCEVKVVYENVVKKMFQDARTDNMSDLSDHMPVRVTESVPRCKLVVNWSCFWLSPSTTYELTYRRLTKFDKREPQWVSEELQTSMKTLTGLQPNATYELKVRAQNSAGWGEYSGISSVHMPNPRTPKTQKSFGNLVMKSKDYK
;
A
#
# COMPACT_ATOMS: atom_id res chain seq x y z
N MET A 1 -6.67 6.08 31.74
CA MET A 1 -7.45 5.64 30.57
C MET A 1 -6.96 4.26 30.19
N SER A 2 -7.85 3.26 30.05
CA SER A 2 -7.45 1.93 29.59
C SER A 2 -6.92 2.03 28.16
N THR A 3 -5.75 1.45 27.90
CA THR A 3 -5.16 1.42 26.57
C THR A 3 -6.00 0.56 25.64
N TRP A 4 -5.96 0.83 24.32
CA TRP A 4 -6.67 0.01 23.32
C TRP A 4 -6.23 -1.46 23.35
N ARG A 5 -4.99 -1.72 23.78
CA ARG A 5 -4.41 -3.06 23.94
C ARG A 5 -5.10 -3.84 25.04
N LEU A 6 -5.29 -3.22 26.20
CA LEU A 6 -6.01 -3.84 27.31
C LEU A 6 -7.46 -4.15 26.93
N LEU A 7 -8.12 -3.23 26.20
CA LEU A 7 -9.48 -3.46 25.69
C LEU A 7 -9.53 -4.61 24.68
N LEU A 8 -8.56 -4.70 23.78
CA LEU A 8 -8.44 -5.77 22.81
C LEU A 8 -8.17 -7.12 23.50
N PHE A 9 -7.24 -7.16 24.45
CA PHE A 9 -6.93 -8.37 25.23
C PHE A 9 -8.18 -8.90 25.93
N ARG A 10 -8.94 -8.04 26.60
CA ARG A 10 -10.19 -8.42 27.27
C ARG A 10 -11.26 -8.87 26.29
N ALA A 11 -11.43 -8.17 25.17
CA ALA A 11 -12.38 -8.60 24.14
C ALA A 11 -12.05 -9.99 23.57
N LEU A 12 -10.76 -10.26 23.30
CA LEU A 12 -10.28 -11.58 22.89
C LEU A 12 -10.49 -12.64 23.97
N LYS A 13 -10.18 -12.32 25.22
CA LYS A 13 -10.39 -13.21 26.37
C LYS A 13 -11.86 -13.56 26.56
N ASP A 14 -12.74 -12.57 26.50
CA ASP A 14 -14.16 -12.69 26.83
C ASP A 14 -14.98 -13.26 25.66
N GLY A 15 -14.46 -13.17 24.43
CA GLY A 15 -15.13 -13.65 23.23
C GLY A 15 -16.00 -12.60 22.53
N ASP A 16 -15.74 -11.30 22.79
CA ASP A 16 -16.49 -10.18 22.22
C ASP A 16 -15.97 -9.82 20.82
N LEU A 17 -16.53 -10.50 19.80
CA LEU A 17 -16.12 -10.34 18.41
C LEU A 17 -16.35 -8.90 17.89
N ASP A 18 -17.43 -8.24 18.30
CA ASP A 18 -17.76 -6.91 17.79
C ASP A 18 -16.79 -5.85 18.31
N LYS A 19 -16.35 -5.96 19.57
CA LYS A 19 -15.26 -5.11 20.08
C LYS A 19 -13.93 -5.40 19.38
N VAL A 20 -13.61 -6.67 19.09
CA VAL A 20 -12.40 -7.01 18.34
C VAL A 20 -12.44 -6.37 16.96
N LYS A 21 -13.55 -6.47 16.23
CA LYS A 21 -13.74 -5.83 14.92
C LYS A 21 -13.57 -4.32 14.99
N ASN A 22 -14.26 -3.65 15.91
CA ASN A 22 -14.17 -2.19 16.05
C ASN A 22 -12.73 -1.71 16.33
N ILE A 23 -12.02 -2.38 17.26
CA ILE A 23 -10.64 -2.01 17.58
C ILE A 23 -9.72 -2.25 16.37
N THR A 24 -9.87 -3.39 15.69
CA THR A 24 -9.05 -3.75 14.53
C THR A 24 -9.36 -2.91 13.28
N GLU A 25 -10.56 -2.37 13.12
CA GLU A 25 -10.86 -1.37 12.08
C GLU A 25 -10.01 -0.11 12.23
N THR A 26 -9.81 0.34 13.47
CA THR A 26 -8.94 1.50 13.75
C THR A 26 -7.45 1.13 13.74
N ARG A 27 -7.11 -0.14 14.04
CA ARG A 27 -5.74 -0.64 14.20
C ARG A 27 -5.58 -2.02 13.58
N PRO A 28 -5.49 -2.10 12.26
CA PRO A 28 -5.58 -3.40 11.62
C PRO A 28 -4.34 -4.29 11.80
N PHE A 29 -3.16 -3.68 11.89
CA PHE A 29 -1.90 -4.39 12.13
C PHE A 29 -1.89 -5.18 13.45
N ALA A 30 -2.78 -4.84 14.40
CA ALA A 30 -2.87 -5.50 15.70
C ALA A 30 -3.20 -6.99 15.62
N ILE A 31 -3.79 -7.48 14.52
CA ILE A 31 -4.10 -8.91 14.38
C ILE A 31 -2.86 -9.78 14.21
N HIS A 32 -1.80 -9.24 13.61
CA HIS A 32 -0.53 -9.93 13.33
C HIS A 32 0.55 -9.63 14.37
N GLU A 33 0.52 -8.44 14.96
CA GLU A 33 1.51 -8.03 15.95
C GLU A 33 1.31 -8.75 17.28
N ALA A 34 2.43 -9.02 17.96
CA ALA A 34 2.44 -9.37 19.38
C ALA A 34 2.09 -8.12 20.23
N PHE A 35 0.86 -7.62 20.09
CA PHE A 35 0.47 -6.31 20.61
C PHE A 35 0.64 -6.19 22.12
N THR A 36 0.59 -7.32 22.84
CA THR A 36 0.78 -7.36 24.30
C THR A 36 2.21 -7.09 24.76
N GLN A 37 3.21 -7.13 23.86
CA GLN A 37 4.60 -6.74 24.17
C GLN A 37 4.72 -5.30 24.66
N GLN A 38 3.77 -4.44 24.27
CA GLN A 38 3.71 -3.05 24.71
C GLN A 38 2.77 -2.82 25.90
N MET A 39 2.22 -3.88 26.50
CA MET A 39 1.44 -3.82 27.73
C MET A 39 2.35 -3.98 28.94
N GLN A 40 1.93 -3.45 30.08
CA GLN A 40 2.64 -3.67 31.34
C GLN A 40 2.29 -5.05 31.90
N ALA A 41 3.26 -5.74 32.52
CA ALA A 41 3.05 -7.08 33.06
C ALA A 41 1.87 -7.16 34.03
N TRP A 42 1.72 -6.15 34.91
CA TRP A 42 0.61 -6.10 35.86
C TRP A 42 -0.76 -6.01 35.17
N GLU A 43 -0.88 -5.35 34.01
CA GLU A 43 -2.15 -5.28 33.27
C GLU A 43 -2.62 -6.67 32.85
N LEU A 44 -1.68 -7.55 32.49
CA LEU A 44 -1.97 -8.94 32.13
C LEU A 44 -2.21 -9.80 33.37
N GLU A 45 -1.45 -9.58 34.45
CA GLU A 45 -1.56 -10.30 35.73
C GLU A 45 -2.97 -10.21 36.33
N TRP A 46 -3.57 -9.01 36.31
CA TRP A 46 -4.95 -8.82 36.78
C TRP A 46 -5.99 -9.53 35.94
N ASP A 47 -5.69 -9.82 34.67
CA ASP A 47 -6.65 -10.33 33.71
C ASP A 47 -6.51 -11.85 33.46
N SER A 48 -5.39 -12.47 33.83
CA SER A 48 -5.12 -13.89 33.60
C SER A 48 -4.14 -14.49 34.62
N LEU A 49 -4.44 -15.68 35.13
CA LEU A 49 -3.50 -16.47 35.95
C LEU A 49 -2.29 -17.00 35.16
N ARG A 50 -2.37 -17.02 33.82
CA ARG A 50 -1.29 -17.41 32.89
C ARG A 50 -0.72 -16.21 32.15
N TRP A 51 -0.75 -15.03 32.78
CA TRP A 51 -0.36 -13.75 32.17
C TRP A 51 1.04 -13.76 31.53
N PHE A 52 1.98 -14.51 32.09
CA PHE A 52 3.36 -14.60 31.61
C PHE A 52 3.46 -15.18 30.20
N GLU A 53 2.50 -16.01 29.80
CA GLU A 53 2.43 -16.57 28.44
C GLU A 53 1.93 -15.54 27.42
N PHE A 54 1.33 -14.46 27.90
CA PHE A 54 0.77 -13.38 27.10
C PHE A 54 1.67 -12.16 27.00
N LEU A 55 2.92 -12.22 27.45
CA LEU A 55 3.85 -11.09 27.33
C LEU A 55 4.15 -10.71 25.87
N GLU A 56 4.09 -11.67 24.94
CA GLU A 56 4.33 -11.46 23.50
C GLU A 56 3.31 -12.25 22.66
N ALA A 57 2.03 -12.05 22.94
CA ALA A 57 0.94 -12.80 22.31
C ALA A 57 0.25 -12.00 21.20
N THR A 58 -0.10 -12.70 20.13
CA THR A 58 -0.94 -12.19 19.04
C THR A 58 -2.42 -12.38 19.36
N CYS A 59 -3.28 -11.74 18.57
CA CYS A 59 -4.73 -11.93 18.67
C CYS A 59 -5.13 -13.41 18.55
N LEU A 60 -4.52 -14.14 17.61
CA LEU A 60 -4.79 -15.56 17.38
C LEU A 60 -4.36 -16.42 18.57
N TYR A 61 -3.19 -16.17 19.15
CA TYR A 61 -2.69 -16.92 20.30
C TYR A 61 -3.63 -16.82 21.51
N ILE A 62 -4.10 -15.61 21.81
CA ILE A 62 -5.05 -15.37 22.90
C ILE A 62 -6.41 -16.02 22.60
N ALA A 63 -6.95 -15.82 21.38
CA ALA A 63 -8.25 -16.37 21.00
C ALA A 63 -8.28 -17.91 21.08
N CYS A 64 -7.20 -18.58 20.64
CA CYS A 64 -7.05 -20.03 20.79
C CYS A 64 -6.94 -20.47 22.25
N SER A 65 -6.14 -19.75 23.06
CA SER A 65 -5.94 -20.05 24.48
C SER A 65 -7.26 -20.07 25.28
N TYR A 66 -8.22 -19.21 24.90
CA TYR A 66 -9.54 -19.11 25.53
C TYR A 66 -10.66 -19.81 24.77
N SER A 67 -10.33 -20.60 23.73
CA SER A 67 -11.30 -21.33 22.89
C SER A 67 -12.39 -20.45 22.30
N ARG A 68 -12.02 -19.28 21.76
CA ARG A 68 -12.97 -18.34 21.15
C ARG A 68 -13.15 -18.61 19.65
N LYS A 69 -13.96 -19.63 19.34
CA LYS A 69 -14.22 -20.08 17.96
C LYS A 69 -14.54 -18.93 17.00
N SER A 70 -15.55 -18.11 17.31
CA SER A 70 -16.03 -17.03 16.43
C SER A 70 -14.93 -16.00 16.09
N ILE A 71 -14.05 -15.72 17.05
CA ILE A 71 -12.91 -14.82 16.86
C ILE A 71 -11.84 -15.50 16.02
N VAL A 72 -11.50 -16.78 16.30
CA VAL A 72 -10.52 -17.53 15.52
C VAL A 72 -10.94 -17.64 14.05
N GLU A 73 -12.20 -18.00 13.81
CA GLU A 73 -12.79 -18.11 12.47
C GLU A 73 -12.66 -16.76 11.73
N TRP A 74 -13.06 -15.67 12.37
CA TRP A 74 -12.90 -14.32 11.82
C TRP A 74 -11.44 -13.94 11.56
N LEU A 75 -10.51 -14.22 12.47
CA LEU A 75 -9.09 -13.91 12.30
C LEU A 75 -8.50 -14.69 11.11
N VAL A 76 -8.86 -15.96 10.98
CA VAL A 76 -8.41 -16.83 9.89
C VAL A 76 -8.98 -16.39 8.55
N GLU A 77 -10.27 -16.02 8.50
CA GLU A 77 -10.89 -15.42 7.32
C GLU A 77 -10.22 -14.12 6.87
N ASN A 78 -9.65 -13.38 7.82
CA ASN A 78 -8.90 -12.14 7.57
C ASN A 78 -7.40 -12.39 7.29
N GLY A 79 -6.98 -13.65 7.18
CA GLY A 79 -5.62 -14.00 6.77
C GLY A 79 -4.56 -13.83 7.84
N VAL A 80 -4.92 -13.95 9.12
CA VAL A 80 -3.94 -13.96 10.23
C VAL A 80 -2.86 -15.01 10.01
N ASP A 81 -1.60 -14.68 10.30
CA ASP A 81 -0.51 -15.64 10.22
C ASP A 81 -0.62 -16.68 11.35
N ARG A 82 -0.82 -17.95 10.99
CA ARG A 82 -0.98 -19.07 11.91
C ARG A 82 0.35 -19.61 12.43
N THR A 83 1.47 -19.22 11.82
CA THR A 83 2.81 -19.74 12.11
C THR A 83 3.55 -18.93 13.18
N VAL A 84 3.00 -17.77 13.57
CA VAL A 84 3.60 -16.91 14.59
C VAL A 84 3.70 -17.66 15.91
N LYS A 85 4.91 -17.64 16.47
CA LYS A 85 5.24 -18.32 17.72
C LYS A 85 5.15 -17.34 18.87
N GLY A 86 4.43 -17.73 19.91
CA GLY A 86 4.36 -16.99 21.17
C GLY A 86 5.32 -17.57 22.21
N TYR A 87 4.86 -17.56 23.45
CA TYR A 87 5.60 -18.08 24.60
C TYR A 87 6.09 -19.52 24.37
N CYS A 88 7.30 -19.81 24.82
CA CYS A 88 7.96 -21.12 24.67
C CYS A 88 7.98 -21.67 23.23
N ARG A 89 7.96 -20.80 22.20
CA ARG A 89 7.94 -21.17 20.78
C ARG A 89 6.69 -21.94 20.35
N GLN A 90 5.63 -21.90 21.15
CA GLN A 90 4.35 -22.52 20.85
C GLN A 90 3.61 -21.70 19.80
N THR A 91 2.94 -22.40 18.88
CA THR A 91 2.01 -21.80 17.93
C THR A 91 0.62 -21.66 18.55
N ALA A 92 -0.27 -20.92 17.90
CA ALA A 92 -1.66 -20.81 18.34
C ALA A 92 -2.39 -22.17 18.38
N ALA A 93 -1.97 -23.14 17.58
CA ALA A 93 -2.54 -24.49 17.58
C ALA A 93 -2.15 -25.29 18.83
N ASP A 94 -0.98 -25.03 19.42
CA ASP A 94 -0.49 -25.76 20.60
C ASP A 94 -1.17 -25.32 21.90
N VAL A 95 -1.81 -24.14 21.89
CA VAL A 95 -2.37 -23.51 23.10
C VAL A 95 -3.88 -23.55 23.19
N ILE A 96 -4.55 -24.23 22.27
CA ILE A 96 -6.01 -24.35 22.22
C ILE A 96 -6.56 -24.81 23.58
N GLY A 97 -7.46 -24.02 24.16
CA GLY A 97 -8.19 -24.36 25.39
C GLY A 97 -7.36 -24.40 26.68
N GLN A 98 -6.11 -23.94 26.68
CA GLN A 98 -5.28 -23.99 27.88
C GLN A 98 -5.76 -23.04 29.00
N CYS A 99 -6.42 -21.93 28.66
CA CYS A 99 -6.97 -20.97 29.64
C CYS A 99 -8.47 -21.17 29.91
N ARG A 100 -9.23 -21.64 28.92
CA ARG A 100 -10.66 -21.94 29.06
C ARG A 100 -10.99 -23.18 28.22
N ARG A 101 -11.47 -24.23 28.89
CA ARG A 101 -11.89 -25.45 28.20
C ARG A 101 -13.29 -25.32 27.63
N ASP A 102 -13.43 -25.72 26.37
CA ASP A 102 -14.67 -25.73 25.61
C ASP A 102 -14.53 -26.76 24.48
N ARG A 103 -14.85 -28.03 24.79
CA ARG A 103 -14.49 -29.18 23.95
C ARG A 103 -14.98 -29.07 22.50
N GLU A 104 -16.17 -28.51 22.29
CA GLU A 104 -16.74 -28.33 20.96
C GLU A 104 -15.99 -27.23 20.20
N ALA A 105 -15.73 -26.09 20.85
CA ALA A 105 -14.96 -25.01 20.25
C ALA A 105 -13.51 -25.41 19.97
N GLU A 106 -12.86 -26.18 20.84
CA GLU A 106 -11.49 -26.65 20.68
C GLU A 106 -11.33 -27.52 19.42
N LEU A 107 -12.22 -28.51 19.23
CA LEU A 107 -12.21 -29.39 18.06
C LEU A 107 -12.41 -28.60 16.77
N GLU A 108 -13.31 -27.61 16.80
CA GLU A 108 -13.59 -26.79 15.63
C GLU A 108 -12.45 -25.81 15.32
N ILE A 109 -11.82 -25.22 16.34
CA ILE A 109 -10.63 -24.39 16.19
C ILE A 109 -9.48 -25.21 15.60
N GLU A 110 -9.26 -26.42 16.11
CA GLU A 110 -8.24 -27.33 15.58
C GLU A 110 -8.51 -27.68 14.10
N ARG A 111 -9.78 -27.91 13.75
CA ARG A 111 -10.21 -28.14 12.36
C ARG A 111 -9.92 -26.92 11.48
N ILE A 112 -10.24 -25.71 11.94
CA ILE A 112 -10.00 -24.45 11.21
C ILE A 112 -8.50 -24.23 11.00
N LEU A 113 -7.68 -24.42 12.02
CA LEU A 113 -6.23 -24.17 11.93
C LEU A 113 -5.52 -25.17 11.01
N LYS A 114 -6.01 -26.42 10.91
CA LYS A 114 -5.48 -27.47 10.02
C LYS A 114 -5.89 -27.32 8.56
N GLN A 115 -6.94 -26.53 8.25
CA GLN A 115 -7.33 -26.30 6.87
C GLN A 115 -6.19 -25.63 6.09
N PRO A 116 -6.04 -25.92 4.78
CA PRO A 116 -5.06 -25.23 3.97
C PRO A 116 -5.29 -23.73 4.03
N VAL A 117 -4.21 -22.96 4.00
CA VAL A 117 -4.33 -21.49 3.90
C VAL A 117 -4.95 -21.19 2.55
N GLU A 118 -5.99 -20.36 2.52
CA GLU A 118 -6.62 -19.92 1.29
C GLU A 118 -5.94 -18.65 0.75
N PRO A 119 -6.00 -18.39 -0.56
CA PRO A 119 -5.55 -17.12 -1.11
C PRO A 119 -6.27 -15.93 -0.44
N PRO A 120 -5.62 -14.75 -0.34
CA PRO A 120 -6.23 -13.59 0.27
C PRO A 120 -7.52 -13.18 -0.44
N ARG A 121 -8.48 -12.65 0.33
CA ARG A 121 -9.65 -11.99 -0.26
C ARG A 121 -9.22 -10.82 -1.14
N SER A 122 -10.04 -10.55 -2.15
CA SER A 122 -9.84 -9.41 -3.05
C SER A 122 -9.68 -8.10 -2.26
N PRO A 123 -8.62 -7.31 -2.51
CA PRO A 123 -8.49 -5.97 -1.94
C PRO A 123 -9.67 -5.06 -2.34
N PRO A 124 -9.98 -4.03 -1.52
CA PRO A 124 -10.87 -2.97 -1.99
C PRO A 124 -10.27 -2.26 -3.20
N ALA A 125 -11.13 -1.66 -4.01
CA ALA A 125 -10.70 -0.89 -5.19
C ALA A 125 -9.67 0.17 -4.80
N PRO A 126 -8.56 0.32 -5.54
CA PRO A 126 -7.49 1.22 -5.16
C PRO A 126 -7.97 2.67 -5.22
N ASN A 127 -7.74 3.39 -4.13
CA ASN A 127 -7.98 4.82 -4.06
C ASN A 127 -6.85 5.57 -4.78
N CYS A 128 -7.22 6.58 -5.55
CA CYS A 128 -6.38 7.17 -6.58
C CYS A 128 -6.39 8.70 -6.44
N GLU A 129 -5.23 9.29 -6.15
CA GLU A 129 -5.04 10.73 -6.05
C GLU A 129 -4.16 11.22 -7.22
N VAL A 130 -4.70 12.12 -8.04
CA VAL A 130 -3.98 12.68 -9.20
C VAL A 130 -3.21 13.94 -8.80
N LYS A 131 -1.91 13.99 -9.14
CA LYS A 131 -1.05 15.15 -8.92
C LYS A 131 -0.46 15.63 -10.24
N VAL A 132 -0.61 16.92 -10.54
CA VAL A 132 0.05 17.56 -11.70
C VAL A 132 1.35 18.19 -11.21
N VAL A 133 2.46 17.82 -11.84
CA VAL A 133 3.79 18.36 -11.56
C VAL A 133 4.33 19.03 -12.82
N TYR A 134 5.00 20.16 -12.66
CA TYR A 134 5.62 20.89 -13.76
C TYR A 134 7.14 20.66 -13.73
N GLU A 135 7.70 20.22 -14.85
CA GLU A 135 9.12 19.94 -15.00
C GLU A 135 9.75 20.93 -15.99
N ASN A 136 10.81 21.63 -15.61
CA ASN A 136 11.47 22.58 -16.52
C ASN A 136 12.45 21.85 -17.44
N VAL A 137 12.14 21.80 -18.73
CA VAL A 137 12.97 21.21 -19.78
C VAL A 137 13.70 22.30 -20.53
N VAL A 138 15.03 22.21 -20.60
CA VAL A 138 15.86 23.16 -21.38
C VAL A 138 16.01 22.63 -22.80
N LYS A 139 15.54 23.38 -23.78
CA LYS A 139 15.72 23.11 -25.21
C LYS A 139 16.71 24.12 -25.81
N LYS A 140 17.56 23.66 -26.73
CA LYS A 140 18.34 24.55 -27.60
C LYS A 140 17.50 24.82 -28.84
N MET A 141 17.14 26.07 -29.08
CA MET A 141 16.52 26.50 -30.33
C MET A 141 17.51 27.34 -31.12
N PHE A 142 17.40 27.30 -32.44
CA PHE A 142 18.11 28.21 -33.33
C PHE A 142 17.08 29.24 -33.82
N GLN A 143 17.41 30.52 -33.72
CA GLN A 143 16.55 31.58 -34.22
C GLN A 143 17.31 32.35 -35.30
N ASP A 144 16.63 32.65 -36.40
CA ASP A 144 17.22 33.45 -37.48
C ASP A 144 17.41 34.88 -36.98
N ALA A 145 18.64 35.37 -37.07
CA ALA A 145 18.94 36.77 -36.86
C ALA A 145 18.20 37.56 -37.94
N ARG A 146 17.27 38.45 -37.55
CA ARG A 146 16.74 39.43 -38.49
C ARG A 146 17.86 40.41 -38.83
N THR A 147 18.55 40.15 -39.92
CA THR A 147 19.40 41.13 -40.57
C THR A 147 18.59 41.82 -41.66
N ASP A 148 18.33 43.12 -41.50
CA ASP A 148 17.70 43.96 -42.53
C ASP A 148 18.63 44.22 -43.75
N ASN A 149 19.79 43.55 -43.82
CA ASN A 149 20.73 43.70 -44.93
C ASN A 149 21.05 42.36 -45.57
N MET A 150 20.76 42.30 -46.87
CA MET A 150 20.98 41.17 -47.75
C MET A 150 22.46 41.07 -48.13
N SER A 151 23.29 40.52 -47.25
CA SER A 151 24.61 39.96 -47.60
C SER A 151 25.23 39.32 -46.36
N ASP A 152 25.70 38.09 -46.55
CA ASP A 152 26.48 37.25 -45.63
C ASP A 152 25.76 36.44 -44.54
N LEU A 153 25.88 35.12 -44.76
CA LEU A 153 25.92 34.00 -43.82
C LEU A 153 24.92 34.01 -42.66
N SER A 154 23.95 33.11 -42.78
CA SER A 154 23.00 32.70 -41.75
C SER A 154 23.71 32.20 -40.48
N ASP A 155 24.15 33.12 -39.63
CA ASP A 155 24.63 32.81 -38.28
C ASP A 155 23.42 32.47 -37.39
N HIS A 156 23.09 31.17 -37.35
CA HIS A 156 22.08 30.64 -36.45
C HIS A 156 22.60 30.64 -35.01
N MET A 157 22.28 31.68 -34.24
CA MET A 157 22.69 31.75 -32.85
C MET A 157 21.87 30.74 -32.00
N PRO A 158 22.51 29.86 -31.20
CA PRO A 158 21.81 28.94 -30.32
C PRO A 158 21.23 29.68 -29.11
N VAL A 159 19.90 29.71 -29.00
CA VAL A 159 19.16 30.23 -27.85
C VAL A 159 18.78 29.10 -26.91
N ARG A 160 19.07 29.25 -25.62
CA ARG A 160 18.54 28.36 -24.57
C ARG A 160 17.13 28.78 -24.21
N VAL A 161 16.16 27.89 -24.38
CA VAL A 161 14.77 28.10 -24.01
C VAL A 161 14.41 27.12 -22.90
N THR A 162 13.91 27.64 -21.78
CA THR A 162 13.37 26.81 -20.70
C THR A 162 11.86 26.70 -20.89
N GLU A 163 11.37 25.49 -21.09
CA GLU A 163 9.97 25.17 -21.24
C GLU A 163 9.50 24.36 -20.03
N SER A 164 8.45 24.81 -19.36
CA SER A 164 7.87 24.04 -18.26
C SER A 164 6.91 23.00 -18.84
N VAL A 165 7.21 21.71 -18.80
CA VAL A 165 6.34 20.66 -19.36
C VAL A 165 5.52 20.04 -18.22
N PRO A 166 4.18 19.97 -18.35
CA PRO A 166 3.38 19.33 -17.33
C PRO A 166 3.47 17.80 -17.42
N ARG A 167 3.61 17.17 -16.26
CA ARG A 167 3.64 15.72 -16.05
C ARG A 167 2.54 15.35 -15.05
N CYS A 168 1.77 14.31 -15.37
CA CYS A 168 0.82 13.75 -14.42
C CYS A 168 1.49 12.64 -13.60
N LYS A 169 1.23 12.66 -12.29
CA LYS A 169 1.53 11.58 -11.35
C LYS A 169 0.22 11.05 -10.79
N LEU A 170 0.13 9.75 -10.60
CA LEU A 170 -1.00 9.10 -9.95
C LEU A 170 -0.49 8.40 -8.70
N VAL A 171 -0.97 8.84 -7.54
CA VAL A 171 -0.72 8.16 -6.27
C VAL A 171 -1.85 7.16 -6.06
N VAL A 172 -1.49 5.89 -6.10
CA VAL A 172 -2.41 4.76 -5.91
C VAL A 172 -2.17 4.21 -4.52
N ASN A 173 -3.24 4.10 -3.73
CA ASN A 173 -3.21 3.48 -2.41
C ASN A 173 -4.34 2.45 -2.29
N TRP A 174 -4.08 1.34 -1.60
CA TRP A 174 -5.09 0.33 -1.30
C TRP A 174 -4.96 -0.13 0.14
N SER A 175 -6.09 -0.38 0.79
CA SER A 175 -6.14 -0.81 2.17
C SER A 175 -6.29 -2.33 2.25
N CYS A 176 -5.20 -3.03 2.53
CA CYS A 176 -5.18 -4.45 2.88
C CYS A 176 -4.67 -4.64 4.31
N PHE A 177 -5.38 -3.98 5.19
CA PHE A 177 -5.14 -3.82 6.61
C PHE A 177 -5.08 -5.13 7.40
N TRP A 178 -5.69 -6.18 6.88
CA TRP A 178 -5.74 -7.51 7.48
C TRP A 178 -4.64 -8.45 6.98
N LEU A 179 -3.88 -8.07 5.95
CA LEU A 179 -2.89 -8.95 5.37
C LEU A 179 -1.54 -8.79 6.07
N SER A 180 -0.78 -9.87 6.14
CA SER A 180 0.56 -9.87 6.74
C SER A 180 1.43 -8.77 6.11
N PRO A 181 2.35 -8.14 6.86
CA PRO A 181 3.35 -7.23 6.28
C PRO A 181 4.19 -7.86 5.16
N SER A 182 4.32 -9.19 5.14
CA SER A 182 5.03 -9.93 4.09
C SER A 182 4.21 -10.17 2.82
N THR A 183 3.00 -9.61 2.74
CA THR A 183 2.09 -9.79 1.60
C THR A 183 2.63 -9.08 0.37
N THR A 184 2.72 -9.81 -0.74
CA THR A 184 3.03 -9.24 -2.05
C THR A 184 1.74 -8.82 -2.73
N TYR A 185 1.75 -7.67 -3.40
CA TYR A 185 0.65 -7.13 -4.19
C TYR A 185 1.05 -7.11 -5.65
N GLU A 186 0.08 -7.32 -6.55
CA GLU A 186 0.24 -7.04 -7.97
C GLU A 186 -0.69 -5.90 -8.33
N LEU A 187 -0.10 -4.75 -8.69
CA LEU A 187 -0.80 -3.62 -9.27
C LEU A 187 -0.81 -3.78 -10.78
N THR A 188 -2.00 -3.82 -11.37
CA THR A 188 -2.15 -3.85 -12.82
C THR A 188 -2.88 -2.61 -13.29
N TYR A 189 -2.38 -1.99 -14.35
CA TYR A 189 -2.97 -0.78 -14.91
C TYR A 189 -2.88 -0.73 -16.43
N ARG A 190 -3.81 0.00 -17.05
CA ARG A 190 -3.82 0.23 -18.50
C ARG A 190 -4.32 1.63 -18.83
N ARG A 191 -3.89 2.16 -19.97
CA ARG A 191 -4.38 3.44 -20.51
C ARG A 191 -5.49 3.17 -21.52
N LEU A 192 -6.66 3.77 -21.33
CA LEU A 192 -7.73 3.76 -22.31
C LEU A 192 -7.50 4.83 -23.38
N THR A 193 -7.45 4.40 -24.64
CA THR A 193 -7.34 5.27 -25.81
C THR A 193 -8.66 5.29 -26.56
N LYS A 194 -9.33 6.44 -26.60
CA LYS A 194 -10.60 6.59 -27.33
C LYS A 194 -10.46 6.46 -28.86
N PHE A 195 -9.25 6.61 -29.38
CA PHE A 195 -8.97 6.70 -30.82
C PHE A 195 -8.19 5.51 -31.38
N ASP A 196 -7.70 4.61 -30.52
CA ASP A 196 -6.99 3.42 -30.97
C ASP A 196 -7.96 2.23 -30.98
N LYS A 197 -8.02 1.52 -32.11
CA LYS A 197 -8.86 0.31 -32.26
C LYS A 197 -8.24 -0.91 -31.58
N ARG A 198 -6.98 -0.82 -31.14
CA ARG A 198 -6.29 -1.88 -30.43
C ARG A 198 -6.74 -1.93 -28.97
N GLU A 199 -6.94 -3.13 -28.46
CA GLU A 199 -7.27 -3.30 -27.04
C GLU A 199 -6.10 -2.82 -26.17
N PRO A 200 -6.37 -1.97 -25.16
CA PRO A 200 -5.33 -1.48 -24.28
C PRO A 200 -4.78 -2.62 -23.40
N GLN A 201 -3.46 -2.82 -23.50
CA GLN A 201 -2.74 -3.87 -22.78
C GLN A 201 -2.56 -3.52 -21.30
N TRP A 202 -2.75 -4.52 -20.43
CA TRP A 202 -2.45 -4.42 -19.01
C TRP A 202 -0.94 -4.48 -18.76
N VAL A 203 -0.45 -3.58 -17.92
CA VAL A 203 0.90 -3.59 -17.35
C VAL A 203 0.77 -4.01 -15.89
N SER A 204 1.56 -5.00 -15.46
CA SER A 204 1.60 -5.49 -14.08
C SER A 204 2.90 -5.10 -13.39
N GLU A 205 2.81 -4.75 -12.11
CA GLU A 205 3.96 -4.53 -11.21
C GLU A 205 3.71 -5.24 -9.87
N GLU A 206 4.71 -6.01 -9.42
CA GLU A 206 4.70 -6.63 -8.08
C GLU A 206 5.31 -5.69 -7.04
N LEU A 207 4.68 -5.60 -5.87
CA LEU A 207 4.98 -4.62 -4.82
C LEU A 207 4.83 -5.24 -3.43
N GLN A 208 5.71 -4.91 -2.50
CA GLN A 208 5.59 -5.29 -1.08
C GLN A 208 5.03 -4.16 -0.21
N THR A 209 4.41 -3.17 -0.84
CA THR A 209 3.85 -2.00 -0.16
C THR A 209 2.43 -1.75 -0.65
N SER A 210 1.61 -1.08 0.16
CA SER A 210 0.21 -0.76 -0.13
C SER A 210 0.01 0.57 -0.87
N MET A 211 1.10 1.15 -1.41
CA MET A 211 1.09 2.43 -2.11
C MET A 211 2.09 2.44 -3.26
N LYS A 212 1.70 3.01 -4.39
CA LYS A 212 2.58 3.26 -5.53
C LYS A 212 2.31 4.64 -6.13
N THR A 213 3.38 5.34 -6.51
CA THR A 213 3.27 6.53 -7.37
C THR A 213 3.63 6.15 -8.80
N LEU A 214 2.64 6.19 -9.69
CA LEU A 214 2.86 6.06 -11.13
C LEU A 214 3.25 7.44 -11.70
N THR A 215 4.29 7.47 -12.53
CA THR A 215 4.82 8.68 -13.17
C THR A 215 4.84 8.52 -14.68
N GLY A 216 5.11 9.61 -15.41
CA GLY A 216 5.15 9.57 -16.88
C GLY A 216 3.78 9.36 -17.54
N LEU A 217 2.69 9.58 -16.80
CA LEU A 217 1.34 9.42 -17.32
C LEU A 217 0.99 10.55 -18.29
N GLN A 218 0.23 10.20 -19.32
CA GLN A 218 -0.20 11.18 -20.32
C GLN A 218 -1.35 12.04 -19.79
N PRO A 219 -1.28 13.36 -19.97
CA PRO A 219 -2.40 14.24 -19.71
C PRO A 219 -3.63 13.89 -20.55
N ASN A 220 -4.82 14.22 -20.05
CA ASN A 220 -6.11 13.99 -20.75
C ASN A 220 -6.36 12.52 -21.17
N ALA A 221 -5.68 11.58 -20.52
CA ALA A 221 -5.87 10.15 -20.72
C ALA A 221 -6.62 9.54 -19.53
N THR A 222 -7.38 8.47 -19.78
CA THR A 222 -8.07 7.71 -18.72
C THR A 222 -7.29 6.44 -18.44
N TYR A 223 -7.08 6.11 -17.18
CA TYR A 223 -6.37 4.93 -16.73
C TYR A 223 -7.31 4.04 -15.92
N GLU A 224 -7.22 2.75 -16.14
CA GLU A 224 -7.89 1.73 -15.33
C GLU A 224 -6.86 0.97 -14.52
N LEU A 225 -7.17 0.71 -13.24
CA LEU A 225 -6.28 0.06 -12.31
C LEU A 225 -7.04 -0.99 -11.49
N LYS A 226 -6.36 -2.09 -11.16
CA LYS A 226 -6.84 -3.11 -10.21
C LYS A 226 -5.65 -3.73 -9.49
N VAL A 227 -5.88 -4.21 -8.27
CA VAL A 227 -4.82 -4.78 -7.42
C VAL A 227 -5.26 -6.13 -6.86
N ARG A 228 -4.35 -7.08 -6.72
CA ARG A 228 -4.58 -8.32 -5.96
C ARG A 228 -3.44 -8.57 -4.98
N ALA A 229 -3.68 -9.40 -3.99
CA ALA A 229 -2.71 -9.76 -2.97
C ALA A 229 -2.30 -11.24 -3.06
N GLN A 230 -1.10 -11.55 -2.56
CA GLN A 230 -0.51 -12.88 -2.53
C GLN A 230 -0.08 -13.25 -1.13
N ASN A 231 -0.40 -14.47 -0.70
CA ASN A 231 0.17 -15.10 0.48
C ASN A 231 0.86 -16.43 0.09
N SER A 232 1.22 -17.24 1.09
CA SER A 232 1.84 -18.56 0.87
C SER A 232 0.96 -19.55 0.10
N ALA A 233 -0.35 -19.36 0.07
CA ALA A 233 -1.29 -20.16 -0.71
C ALA A 233 -1.36 -19.76 -2.19
N GLY A 234 -1.00 -18.50 -2.50
CA GLY A 234 -0.98 -17.98 -3.86
C GLY A 234 -1.69 -16.63 -3.99
N TRP A 235 -2.05 -16.32 -5.23
CA TRP A 235 -2.69 -15.07 -5.61
C TRP A 235 -4.19 -15.11 -5.36
N GLY A 236 -4.70 -14.09 -4.67
CA GLY A 236 -6.14 -13.83 -4.54
C GLY A 236 -6.74 -13.23 -5.81
N GLU A 237 -8.04 -12.97 -5.76
CA GLU A 237 -8.75 -12.27 -6.82
C GLU A 237 -8.35 -10.79 -6.91
N TYR A 238 -8.55 -10.20 -8.10
CA TYR A 238 -8.36 -8.76 -8.29
C TYR A 238 -9.47 -7.95 -7.62
N SER A 239 -9.10 -6.76 -7.17
CA SER A 239 -10.02 -5.71 -6.76
C SER A 239 -10.96 -5.31 -7.89
N GLY A 240 -12.02 -4.59 -7.52
CA GLY A 240 -12.77 -3.78 -8.50
C GLY A 240 -11.83 -2.83 -9.27
N ILE A 241 -12.22 -2.50 -10.49
CA ILE A 241 -11.45 -1.59 -11.36
C ILE A 241 -11.69 -0.15 -10.91
N SER A 242 -10.61 0.58 -10.62
CA SER A 242 -10.63 2.03 -10.44
C SER A 242 -10.34 2.72 -11.76
N SER A 243 -11.23 3.62 -12.20
CA SER A 243 -11.06 4.43 -13.41
C SER A 243 -10.70 5.87 -13.04
N VAL A 244 -9.61 6.39 -13.59
CA VAL A 244 -9.04 7.70 -13.25
C VAL A 244 -8.77 8.51 -14.50
N HIS A 245 -9.35 9.70 -14.58
CA HIS A 245 -9.10 10.64 -15.67
C HIS A 245 -7.99 11.62 -15.30
N MET A 246 -6.93 11.68 -16.11
CA MET A 246 -5.84 12.64 -15.92
C MET A 246 -6.26 14.04 -16.39
N PRO A 247 -6.07 15.08 -15.58
CA PRO A 247 -6.44 16.44 -15.96
C PRO A 247 -5.60 16.92 -17.14
N ASN A 248 -6.17 17.84 -17.92
CA ASN A 248 -5.41 18.57 -18.92
C ASN A 248 -4.68 19.75 -18.24
N PRO A 249 -3.35 19.71 -18.12
CA PRO A 249 -2.58 20.82 -17.57
C PRO A 249 -2.70 22.02 -18.49
N ARG A 250 -3.03 23.20 -17.92
CA ARG A 250 -3.05 24.45 -18.68
C ARG A 250 -1.68 24.66 -19.32
N THR A 251 -1.68 25.14 -20.56
CA THR A 251 -0.47 25.37 -21.35
C THR A 251 0.56 26.15 -20.54
N PRO A 252 1.80 25.67 -20.45
CA PRO A 252 2.86 26.37 -19.75
C PRO A 252 3.20 27.67 -20.46
N LYS A 253 3.39 28.75 -19.69
CA LYS A 253 3.91 30.01 -20.22
C LYS A 253 5.38 29.82 -20.63
N THR A 254 5.69 29.92 -21.91
CA THR A 254 7.09 29.89 -22.40
C THR A 254 7.79 31.16 -21.92
N GLN A 255 8.78 31.03 -21.02
CA GLN A 255 9.68 32.13 -20.68
C GLN A 255 10.98 31.97 -21.48
N LYS A 256 11.16 32.82 -22.50
CA LYS A 256 12.46 32.96 -23.17
C LYS A 256 13.38 33.76 -22.23
N SER A 257 14.44 33.15 -21.71
CA SER A 257 15.51 33.92 -21.06
C SER A 257 16.65 34.09 -22.06
N PHE A 258 16.95 35.33 -22.43
CA PHE A 258 18.14 35.64 -23.21
C PHE A 258 19.36 35.57 -22.29
N GLY A 259 19.96 34.39 -22.20
CA GLY A 259 21.29 34.29 -21.60
C GLY A 259 22.29 34.93 -22.56
N ASN A 260 22.73 36.16 -22.27
CA ASN A 260 23.90 36.71 -22.94
C ASN A 260 25.05 35.71 -22.76
N LEU A 261 25.46 35.05 -23.84
CA LEU A 261 26.77 34.43 -23.89
C LEU A 261 27.77 35.58 -23.78
N VAL A 262 28.26 35.83 -22.57
CA VAL A 262 29.51 36.57 -22.40
C VAL A 262 30.57 35.74 -23.10
N MET A 263 30.87 36.11 -24.34
CA MET A 263 32.14 35.78 -24.98
C MET A 263 33.21 36.26 -24.01
N LYS A 264 33.84 35.34 -23.26
CA LYS A 264 35.11 35.66 -22.63
C LYS A 264 36.07 35.95 -23.78
N SER A 265 36.35 37.23 -24.03
CA SER A 265 37.56 37.59 -24.76
C SER A 265 38.71 37.00 -23.96
N LYS A 266 39.40 36.02 -24.54
CA LYS A 266 40.78 35.76 -24.15
C LYS A 266 41.56 36.87 -24.82
N ASP A 267 41.77 37.95 -24.09
CA ASP A 267 42.74 38.96 -24.48
C ASP A 267 44.13 38.31 -24.49
N TYR A 268 44.72 38.29 -25.67
CA TYR A 268 46.16 38.11 -25.86
C TYR A 268 46.86 39.36 -25.34
N LYS A 269 47.75 39.20 -24.36
CA LYS A 269 49.05 39.90 -24.25
C LYS A 269 49.98 39.06 -23.39
#